data_AF-A0A7V9SE48-F1
#
_entry.id   AF-A0A7V9SE48-F1
#
_cell.length_a   1.000
_cell.length_b   1.000
_cell.length_c   1.000
_cell.angle_alpha   90.00
_cell.angle_beta   90.00
_cell.angle_gamma   90.00
#
_symmetry.space_group_name_H-M   'P 1'
#
loop_
_entity.id
_entity.type
_entity.pdbx_description
1 polymer ?
#
loop_
_entity_poly.entity_id
_entity_poly.type
_entity_poly.pdbx_seq_one_letter_code
_entity_poly.pdbx_strand_id
1 'polypeptide(L)'
;MQVQNQNQTRNQSQIRVMLPQHLRTLAQTGREVALQVDGPVTQGSLLDALESTYPMLRGTIRDPATRQRRPLVRFFAGKQDLSHEPPDTPLPAAVATGDEPFLIIGAMAGG
;
A
#
# COMPACT_ATOMS: atom_id res chain seq x y z
N MET A 1 14.49 -13.70 -39.76
CA MET A 1 14.55 -13.98 -38.31
C MET A 1 15.14 -12.77 -37.60
N GLN A 2 14.30 -11.88 -37.08
CA GLN A 2 14.57 -11.07 -35.87
C GLN A 2 13.20 -10.73 -35.27
N VAL A 3 12.85 -11.45 -34.20
CA VAL A 3 11.70 -11.20 -33.33
C VAL A 3 12.11 -10.10 -32.35
N GLN A 4 11.64 -8.88 -32.55
CA GLN A 4 11.82 -7.80 -31.57
C GLN A 4 10.59 -7.77 -30.64
N ASN A 5 10.76 -8.47 -29.53
CA ASN A 5 10.20 -8.25 -28.20
C ASN A 5 8.95 -7.35 -28.09
N GLN A 6 7.81 -8.00 -27.91
CA GLN A 6 6.65 -7.49 -27.18
C GLN A 6 7.08 -7.33 -25.71
N ASN A 7 7.09 -6.13 -25.09
CA ASN A 7 6.99 -5.92 -23.62
C ASN A 7 7.26 -4.47 -23.16
N GLN A 8 6.41 -3.49 -23.47
CA GLN A 8 6.50 -2.22 -22.74
C GLN A 8 5.21 -1.41 -22.64
N THR A 9 4.26 -1.93 -21.85
CA THR A 9 3.22 -1.14 -21.18
C THR A 9 2.68 -1.91 -19.99
N ARG A 10 3.57 -2.34 -19.09
CA ARG A 10 3.11 -2.64 -17.73
C ARG A 10 3.03 -1.27 -17.04
N ASN A 11 1.82 -0.78 -16.75
CA ASN A 11 1.63 0.36 -15.85
C ASN A 11 2.00 -0.08 -14.42
N GLN A 12 3.28 -0.37 -14.21
CA GLN A 12 3.84 -0.78 -12.93
C GLN A 12 4.37 0.47 -12.24
N SER A 13 3.71 0.84 -11.15
CA SER A 13 4.15 1.95 -10.31
C SER A 13 4.87 1.37 -9.10
N GLN A 14 6.10 1.83 -8.87
CA GLN A 14 6.87 1.46 -7.68
C GLN A 14 6.55 2.45 -6.57
N ILE A 15 5.82 1.98 -5.56
CA ILE A 15 5.30 2.82 -4.49
C ILE A 15 6.01 2.48 -3.19
N ARG A 16 6.38 3.52 -2.45
CA ARG A 16 7.00 3.39 -1.14
C ARG A 16 5.92 3.40 -0.07
N VAL A 17 5.94 2.42 0.82
CA VAL A 17 4.98 2.30 1.93
C VAL A 17 5.72 2.31 3.24
N MET A 18 5.38 3.25 4.12
CA MET A 18 5.90 3.29 5.48
C MET A 18 4.99 2.52 6.42
N LEU A 19 5.58 1.55 7.12
CA LEU A 19 4.89 0.68 8.04
C LEU A 19 5.11 1.10 9.50
N PRO A 20 4.09 1.02 10.36
CA PRO A 20 4.22 1.26 11.80
C PRO A 20 4.92 0.06 12.47
N GLN A 21 5.45 0.28 13.68
CA GLN A 21 6.34 -0.68 14.35
C GLN A 21 5.85 -2.12 14.40
N HIS A 22 4.60 -2.32 14.81
CA HIS A 22 4.00 -3.65 14.93
C HIS A 22 3.90 -4.38 13.58
N LEU A 23 3.55 -3.69 12.48
CA LEU A 23 3.51 -4.31 11.16
C LEU A 23 4.90 -4.63 10.64
N ARG A 24 5.92 -3.81 10.95
CA ARG A 24 7.32 -4.12 10.60
C ARG A 24 7.79 -5.41 11.26
N THR A 25 7.50 -5.58 12.55
CA THR A 25 7.84 -6.78 13.31
C THR A 25 7.13 -8.01 12.73
N LEU A 26 5.83 -7.91 12.45
CA LEU A 26 5.07 -9.01 11.83
C LEU A 26 5.60 -9.36 10.44
N ALA A 27 5.89 -8.35 9.62
CA ALA A 27 6.36 -8.56 8.26
C ALA A 27 7.86 -8.87 8.13
N GLN A 28 8.63 -8.77 9.22
CA GLN A 28 10.09 -8.87 9.21
C GLN A 28 10.73 -7.90 8.20
N THR A 29 10.21 -6.66 8.15
CA THR A 29 10.63 -5.61 7.20
C THR A 29 11.24 -4.41 7.91
N GLY A 30 11.89 -3.55 7.11
CA GLY A 30 12.34 -2.24 7.55
C GLY A 30 11.19 -1.24 7.76
N ARG A 31 11.53 0.04 7.97
CA ARG A 31 10.54 1.12 8.13
C ARG A 31 9.69 1.37 6.89
N GLU A 32 10.29 1.15 5.73
CA GLU A 32 9.71 1.40 4.43
C GLU A 32 9.87 0.16 3.58
N VAL A 33 8.86 -0.15 2.77
CA VAL A 33 8.87 -1.22 1.79
C VAL A 33 8.50 -0.64 0.42
N ALA A 34 9.14 -1.14 -0.63
CA ALA A 34 8.78 -0.83 -2.00
C ALA A 34 7.82 -1.89 -2.53
N LEU A 35 6.67 -1.46 -3.04
CA LEU A 35 5.65 -2.33 -3.64
C LEU A 35 5.48 -1.99 -5.10
N GLN A 36 5.28 -3.02 -5.91
CA GLN A 36 4.86 -2.86 -7.30
C GLN A 36 3.34 -2.95 -7.33
N VAL A 37 2.71 -1.93 -7.90
CA VAL A 37 1.27 -1.91 -8.16
C VAL A 37 1.06 -1.91 -9.66
N ASP A 38 0.39 -2.95 -10.14
CA ASP A 38 -0.02 -3.08 -11.53
C ASP A 38 -1.36 -2.35 -11.75
N GLY A 39 -1.40 -1.45 -12.74
CA GLY A 39 -2.61 -0.76 -13.14
C GLY A 39 -2.86 0.53 -12.36
N PRO A 40 -4.13 0.93 -12.13
CA PRO A 40 -4.46 2.15 -11.42
C PRO A 40 -3.91 2.12 -9.98
N VAL A 41 -3.14 3.14 -9.63
CA VAL A 41 -2.62 3.31 -8.28
C VAL A 41 -3.71 3.90 -7.39
N THR A 42 -4.42 3.02 -6.68
CA THR A 42 -5.46 3.36 -5.72
C THR A 42 -5.06 2.86 -4.34
N GLN A 43 -5.78 3.30 -3.31
CA GLN A 43 -5.59 2.77 -1.97
C GLN A 43 -5.83 1.25 -1.94
N GLY A 44 -6.87 0.78 -2.62
CA GLY A 44 -7.23 -0.64 -2.69
C GLY A 44 -6.14 -1.48 -3.36
N SER A 45 -5.66 -1.06 -4.54
CA SER A 45 -4.63 -1.82 -5.28
C SER A 45 -3.30 -1.87 -4.54
N LEU A 46 -2.92 -0.78 -3.85
CA LEU A 46 -1.72 -0.75 -3.02
C LEU A 46 -1.82 -1.70 -1.81
N LEU A 47 -2.96 -1.71 -1.13
CA LEU A 47 -3.19 -2.60 0.01
C LEU A 47 -3.29 -4.07 -0.43
N ASP A 48 -3.88 -4.34 -1.59
CA ASP A 48 -3.92 -5.67 -2.19
C ASP A 48 -2.49 -6.16 -2.52
N ALA A 49 -1.66 -5.29 -3.11
CA ALA A 49 -0.25 -5.60 -3.37
C ALA A 49 0.51 -5.87 -2.06
N LEU A 50 0.33 -5.02 -1.04
CA LEU A 50 0.96 -5.19 0.28
C LEU A 50 0.59 -6.53 0.92
N GLU A 51 -0.69 -6.87 0.95
CA GLU A 51 -1.20 -8.12 1.53
C GLU A 51 -0.88 -9.36 0.67
N SER A 52 -0.59 -9.19 -0.62
CA SER A 52 -0.08 -10.24 -1.50
C SER A 52 1.40 -10.52 -1.23
N THR A 53 2.23 -9.46 -1.14
CA THR A 53 3.66 -9.54 -0.82
C THR A 53 3.88 -10.01 0.62
N TYR A 54 3.02 -9.61 1.54
CA TYR A 54 3.15 -9.87 2.97
C TYR A 54 1.86 -10.50 3.54
N PRO A 55 1.60 -11.79 3.29
CA PRO A 55 0.36 -12.45 3.71
C PRO A 55 0.06 -12.41 5.22
N MET A 56 1.08 -12.33 6.07
CA MET A 56 0.93 -12.17 7.53
C MET A 56 0.34 -10.83 7.95
N LEU A 57 0.30 -9.82 7.07
CA LEU A 57 -0.37 -8.55 7.34
C LEU A 57 -1.88 -8.61 7.06
N ARG A 58 -2.37 -9.66 6.39
CA ARG A 58 -3.82 -9.84 6.14
C ARG A 58 -4.57 -9.90 7.46
N GLY A 59 -5.69 -9.21 7.54
CA GLY A 59 -6.49 -9.11 8.76
C GLY A 59 -6.01 -8.05 9.76
N THR A 60 -4.77 -7.56 9.63
CA THR A 60 -4.20 -6.54 10.53
C THR A 60 -4.49 -5.11 10.06
N ILE A 61 -4.55 -4.91 8.74
CA ILE A 61 -4.82 -3.61 8.10
C ILE A 61 -6.29 -3.51 7.71
N ARG A 62 -6.78 -4.52 6.98
CA ARG A 62 -8.16 -4.66 6.56
C ARG A 62 -8.80 -5.90 7.14
N ASP A 63 -10.11 -5.84 7.36
CA ASP A 63 -10.91 -7.02 7.65
C ASP A 63 -10.90 -7.97 6.44
N PRO A 64 -10.60 -9.27 6.61
CA PRO A 64 -10.39 -10.18 5.48
C PRO A 64 -11.70 -10.55 4.76
N ALA A 65 -12.86 -10.39 5.40
CA ALA A 65 -14.15 -10.71 4.81
C ALA A 65 -14.75 -9.50 4.07
N THR A 66 -14.67 -8.33 4.68
CA THR A 66 -15.32 -7.09 4.18
C THR A 66 -14.35 -6.17 3.43
N ARG A 67 -13.04 -6.41 3.51
CA ARG A 67 -11.97 -5.53 3.01
C ARG A 67 -11.98 -4.11 3.60
N GLN A 68 -12.75 -3.87 4.65
CA GLN A 68 -12.80 -2.57 5.31
C GLN A 68 -11.56 -2.34 6.17
N ARG A 69 -11.05 -1.10 6.17
CA ARG A 69 -9.97 -0.65 7.05
C ARG A 69 -10.32 -0.89 8.52
N ARG A 70 -9.38 -1.41 9.31
CA ARG A 70 -9.53 -1.52 10.77
C ARG A 70 -9.65 -0.12 11.39
N PRO A 71 -10.55 0.12 12.37
CA PRO A 71 -10.79 1.47 12.91
C PRO A 71 -9.53 2.21 13.38
N LEU A 72 -8.57 1.49 13.98
CA LEU A 72 -7.32 2.03 14.52
C LEU A 72 -6.22 2.26 13.47
N VAL A 73 -6.40 1.86 12.21
CA VAL A 73 -5.36 1.95 11.17
C VAL A 73 -5.65 3.12 10.25
N ARG A 74 -4.87 4.19 10.26
CA ARG A 74 -5.04 5.37 9.39
C ARG A 74 -4.09 5.32 8.19
N PHE A 75 -4.51 5.98 7.12
CA PHE A 75 -3.78 6.07 5.86
C PHE A 75 -3.48 7.53 5.50
N PHE A 76 -2.24 7.81 5.14
CA PHE A 76 -1.85 9.15 4.70
C PHE A 76 -1.05 9.12 3.41
N ALA A 77 -1.24 10.15 2.58
CA ALA A 77 -0.48 10.40 1.36
C ALA A 77 -0.28 11.92 1.21
N GLY A 78 0.95 12.39 1.00
CA GLY A 78 1.20 13.83 0.78
C GLY A 78 0.60 14.75 1.86
N LYS A 79 0.68 14.34 3.14
CA LYS A 79 0.09 15.02 4.32
C LYS A 79 -1.45 15.03 4.37
N GLN A 80 -2.13 14.35 3.46
CA GLN A 80 -3.58 14.20 3.45
C GLN A 80 -3.99 12.89 4.12
N ASP A 81 -5.04 12.93 4.95
CA ASP A 81 -5.66 11.73 5.52
C ASP A 81 -6.60 11.11 4.49
N LEU A 82 -6.33 9.85 4.11
CA LEU A 82 -7.12 9.07 3.16
C LEU A 82 -7.90 7.93 3.84
N SER A 83 -8.00 7.94 5.17
CA SER A 83 -8.59 6.84 5.97
C SER A 83 -10.09 6.62 5.73
N HIS A 84 -10.78 7.63 5.18
CA HIS A 84 -12.21 7.62 4.89
C HIS A 84 -12.51 7.66 3.39
N GLU A 85 -11.47 7.75 2.56
CA GLU A 85 -11.64 7.76 1.11
C GLU A 85 -12.01 6.36 0.61
N PRO A 86 -12.82 6.27 -0.46
CA PRO A 86 -13.10 4.99 -1.10
C PRO A 86 -11.80 4.30 -1.55
N PRO A 87 -11.72 2.96 -1.51
CA PRO A 87 -10.52 2.22 -1.89
C PRO A 87 -10.15 2.38 -3.37
N ASP A 88 -11.12 2.67 -4.23
CA ASP A 88 -10.91 2.91 -5.67
C ASP A 88 -10.45 4.35 -5.99
N THR A 89 -10.32 5.20 -4.97
CA THR A 89 -9.82 6.57 -5.15
C THR A 89 -8.34 6.52 -5.53
N PRO A 90 -7.95 7.17 -6.64
CA PRO A 90 -6.55 7.23 -7.06
C PRO A 90 -5.71 7.96 -6.01
N LEU A 91 -4.51 7.44 -5.74
CA LEU A 91 -3.59 8.11 -4.83
C LEU A 91 -3.02 9.39 -5.46
N PRO A 92 -2.60 10.37 -4.66
CA PRO A 92 -1.90 11.55 -5.15
C PRO A 92 -0.69 11.17 -6.02
N ALA A 93 -0.43 11.96 -7.06
CA ALA A 93 0.63 11.68 -8.04
C ALA A 93 2.02 11.50 -7.39
N ALA A 94 2.34 12.25 -6.33
CA ALA A 94 3.60 12.11 -5.60
C ALA A 94 3.76 10.72 -4.95
N VAL A 95 2.67 10.09 -4.50
CA VAL A 95 2.71 8.71 -3.99
C VAL A 95 2.71 7.69 -5.12
N ALA A 96 1.90 7.94 -6.16
CA ALA A 96 1.83 7.04 -7.31
C ALA A 96 3.15 6.94 -8.10
N THR A 97 3.96 8.01 -8.09
CA THR A 97 5.30 8.03 -8.70
C THR A 97 6.41 7.54 -7.77
N GLY A 98 6.13 7.39 -6.47
CA GLY A 98 7.11 7.01 -5.46
C GLY A 98 7.97 8.16 -4.92
N ASP A 99 7.70 9.41 -5.30
CA ASP A 99 8.37 10.59 -4.74
C ASP A 99 8.10 10.73 -3.24
N GLU A 100 6.84 10.52 -2.84
CA GLU A 100 6.40 10.48 -1.45
C GLU A 100 5.90 9.09 -1.03
N PRO A 101 6.10 8.67 0.23
CA PRO A 101 5.59 7.40 0.70
C PRO A 101 4.10 7.47 1.05
N PHE A 102 3.39 6.37 0.85
CA PHE A 102 2.12 6.10 1.52
C PHE A 102 2.38 5.68 2.97
N LEU A 103 1.73 6.31 3.94
CA LEU A 103 1.94 6.00 5.36
C LEU A 103 0.78 5.20 5.93
N ILE A 104 1.10 4.07 6.55
CA ILE A 104 0.18 3.31 7.38
C ILE A 104 0.48 3.64 8.85
N ILE A 105 -0.52 4.13 9.56
CA ILE A 105 -0.40 4.49 10.97
C ILE A 105 -1.39 3.66 11.78
N GLY A 106 -0.91 2.71 12.57
CA GLY A 106 -1.76 2.09 13.60
C GLY A 106 -1.72 2.94 14.86
N ALA A 107 -2.89 3.38 15.34
CA ALA A 107 -3.00 3.82 16.72
C ALA A 107 -2.60 2.63 17.61
N MET A 108 -1.51 2.77 18.35
CA MET A 108 -1.21 1.86 19.44
C MET A 108 -2.39 1.99 20.41
N ALA A 109 -3.10 0.90 20.69
CA ALA A 109 -3.73 0.82 22.00
C ALA A 109 -2.57 1.03 23.00
N GLY A 110 -2.58 2.15 23.70
CA GLY A 110 -1.57 2.45 24.70
C GLY A 110 -1.52 1.29 25.68
N GLY A 111 -0.30 0.80 25.94
CA GLY A 111 -0.06 -0.16 27.01
C GLY A 111 -0.31 0.45 28.38
#